data_AF-A0A2J7QK65-F1
#
_entry.id   AF-A0A2J7QK65-F1
#
_cell.length_a   1.000
_cell.length_b   1.000
_cell.length_c   1.000
_cell.angle_alpha   90.00
_cell.angle_beta   90.00
_cell.angle_gamma   90.00
#
_symmetry.space_group_name_H-M   'P 1'
#
loop_
_entity.id
_entity.type
_entity.pdbx_description
1 polymer ?
#
loop_
_entity_poly.entity_id
_entity_poly.type
_entity_poly.pdbx_seq_one_letter_code
_entity_poly.pdbx_strand_id
1 'polypeptide(L)'
;MIFTLVSSAQEWLNTKWDETRKRREEYAILKEREAEEAEMKRFEGTRVTVESFLAWKAKFDIEFGAKKMQERDKETRKLTGRELFLTDKTLNESDLKFLEDGGDSIKVDESLFQDLEELDLDAEDALDDDSS
;
A
#
# COMPACT_ATOMS: atom_id res chain seq x y z
N MET A 1 -78.11 -31.96 -2.27
CA MET A 1 -76.65 -32.18 -2.19
C MET A 1 -75.94 -31.56 -3.40
N ILE A 2 -76.12 -30.25 -3.61
CA ILE A 2 -75.51 -29.49 -4.72
C ILE A 2 -74.71 -28.34 -4.14
N PHE A 3 -75.28 -27.66 -3.14
CA PHE A 3 -74.61 -26.63 -2.35
C PHE A 3 -73.26 -27.11 -1.79
N THR A 4 -73.20 -28.30 -1.16
CA THR A 4 -71.96 -28.87 -0.61
C THR A 4 -70.89 -29.09 -1.68
N LEU A 5 -71.30 -29.48 -2.88
CA LEU A 5 -70.40 -29.72 -4.02
C LEU A 5 -69.84 -28.39 -4.54
N VAL A 6 -70.70 -27.38 -4.67
CA VAL A 6 -70.29 -26.01 -5.05
C VAL A 6 -69.37 -25.40 -4.00
N SER A 7 -69.68 -25.51 -2.71
CA SER A 7 -68.81 -25.01 -1.63
C SER A 7 -67.45 -25.69 -1.63
N SER A 8 -67.41 -27.03 -1.79
CA SER A 8 -66.13 -27.76 -1.87
C SER A 8 -65.28 -27.36 -3.08
N ALA A 9 -65.91 -27.09 -4.23
CA ALA A 9 -65.22 -26.61 -5.42
C ALA A 9 -64.70 -25.17 -5.26
N GLN A 10 -65.48 -24.30 -4.61
CA GLN A 10 -65.07 -22.94 -4.28
C GLN A 10 -63.89 -22.91 -3.30
N GLU A 11 -63.95 -23.70 -2.22
CA GLU A 11 -62.86 -23.85 -1.26
C GLU A 11 -61.59 -24.38 -1.91
N TRP A 12 -61.71 -25.39 -2.77
CA TRP A 12 -60.57 -25.94 -3.52
C TRP A 12 -59.96 -24.90 -4.46
N LEU A 13 -60.78 -24.14 -5.18
CA LEU A 13 -60.31 -23.10 -6.09
C LEU A 13 -59.57 -21.99 -5.33
N ASN A 14 -60.13 -21.53 -4.20
CA ASN A 14 -59.50 -20.52 -3.36
C ASN A 14 -58.16 -21.01 -2.80
N THR A 15 -58.11 -22.25 -2.33
CA THR A 15 -56.87 -22.86 -1.83
C THR A 15 -55.80 -22.92 -2.93
N LYS A 16 -56.16 -23.35 -4.14
CA LYS A 16 -55.23 -23.42 -5.27
C LYS A 16 -54.75 -22.04 -5.72
N TRP A 17 -55.62 -21.04 -5.67
CA TRP A 17 -55.28 -19.66 -5.94
C TRP A 17 -54.28 -19.12 -4.91
N ASP A 18 -54.56 -19.31 -3.62
CA ASP A 18 -53.69 -18.85 -2.53
C ASP A 18 -52.32 -19.53 -2.56
N GLU A 19 -52.25 -20.84 -2.81
CA GLU A 19 -50.99 -21.57 -3.01
C GLU A 19 -50.17 -20.98 -4.16
N THR A 20 -50.82 -20.63 -5.27
CA THR A 20 -50.16 -20.07 -6.45
C THR A 20 -49.64 -18.66 -6.17
N ARG A 21 -50.42 -17.85 -5.46
CA ARG A 21 -50.05 -16.49 -5.07
C ARG A 21 -48.89 -16.49 -4.07
N LYS A 22 -48.99 -17.34 -3.04
CA LYS A 22 -47.97 -17.48 -2.01
C LYS A 22 -46.63 -17.94 -2.60
N ARG A 23 -46.63 -18.90 -3.53
CA ARG A 23 -45.40 -19.33 -4.22
C ARG A 23 -44.73 -18.19 -4.98
N ARG A 24 -45.51 -17.31 -5.60
CA ARG A 24 -45.00 -16.14 -6.32
C ARG A 24 -44.41 -15.10 -5.36
N GLU A 25 -45.09 -14.85 -4.24
CA GLU A 25 -44.62 -13.95 -3.19
C GLU A 25 -43.34 -14.48 -2.53
N GLU A 26 -43.29 -15.76 -2.15
CA GLU A 26 -42.12 -16.41 -1.58
C GLU A 26 -40.92 -16.37 -2.54
N TYR A 27 -41.13 -16.59 -3.84
CA TYR A 27 -40.07 -16.47 -4.84
C TYR A 27 -39.55 -15.04 -4.98
N ALA A 28 -40.44 -14.03 -4.91
CA ALA A 28 -40.05 -12.63 -4.96
C ALA A 28 -39.21 -12.24 -3.73
N ILE A 29 -39.65 -12.66 -2.53
CA ILE A 29 -38.95 -12.41 -1.26
C ILE A 29 -37.57 -13.09 -1.24
N LEU A 30 -37.49 -14.35 -1.69
CA LEU A 30 -36.21 -15.07 -1.77
C LEU A 30 -35.22 -14.38 -2.71
N LYS A 31 -35.71 -13.91 -3.86
CA LYS A 31 -34.90 -13.19 -4.84
C LYS A 31 -34.41 -11.84 -4.32
N GLU A 32 -35.26 -11.12 -3.58
CA GLU A 32 -34.91 -9.85 -2.94
C GLU A 32 -33.84 -10.07 -1.86
N ARG A 33 -34.02 -11.08 -0.99
CA ARG A 33 -33.04 -11.42 0.05
C ARG A 33 -31.68 -11.84 -0.54
N GLU A 34 -31.66 -12.60 -1.63
CA GLU A 34 -30.41 -12.97 -2.32
C GLU A 34 -29.70 -11.75 -2.92
N ALA A 35 -30.46 -10.78 -3.45
CA ALA A 35 -29.92 -9.52 -3.94
C ALA A 35 -29.34 -8.66 -2.80
N GLU A 36 -30.04 -8.56 -1.68
CA GLU A 36 -29.56 -7.84 -0.48
C GLU A 36 -28.30 -8.50 0.11
N GLU A 37 -28.24 -9.84 0.17
CA GLU A 37 -27.03 -10.55 0.60
C GLU A 37 -25.84 -10.32 -0.34
N ALA A 38 -26.09 -10.20 -1.65
CA ALA A 38 -25.06 -9.88 -2.64
C ALA A 38 -24.58 -8.43 -2.52
N GLU A 39 -25.47 -7.48 -2.21
CA GLU A 39 -25.12 -6.09 -1.95
C GLU A 39 -24.37 -5.94 -0.62
N MET A 40 -24.77 -6.64 0.43
CA MET A 40 -24.07 -6.65 1.72
C MET A 40 -22.66 -7.23 1.59
N LYS A 41 -22.47 -8.31 0.82
CA LYS A 41 -21.13 -8.83 0.49
C LYS A 41 -20.26 -7.85 -0.30
N ARG A 42 -20.89 -6.92 -1.04
CA ARG A 42 -20.20 -5.86 -1.78
C ARG A 42 -19.91 -4.63 -0.91
N PHE A 43 -20.75 -4.36 0.08
CA PHE A 43 -20.61 -3.25 1.03
C PHE A 43 -19.73 -3.57 2.24
N GLU A 44 -19.51 -4.85 2.56
CA GLU A 44 -18.41 -5.27 3.41
C GLU A 44 -17.09 -5.12 2.64
N GLY A 45 -16.59 -3.87 2.55
CA GLY A 45 -15.18 -3.64 2.25
C GLY A 45 -14.31 -4.50 3.15
N THR A 46 -13.16 -4.97 2.65
CA THR A 46 -12.24 -5.79 3.44
C THR A 46 -11.84 -5.00 4.69
N ARG A 47 -12.36 -5.39 5.86
CA ARG A 47 -11.95 -4.82 7.14
C ARG A 47 -10.43 -4.98 7.23
N VAL A 48 -9.70 -3.87 7.22
CA VAL A 48 -8.25 -3.88 7.24
C VAL A 48 -7.79 -4.29 8.65
N THR A 49 -7.66 -5.60 8.87
CA THR A 49 -6.96 -6.19 10.02
C THR A 49 -5.46 -6.22 9.74
N VAL A 50 -4.63 -6.33 10.79
CA VAL A 50 -3.16 -6.43 10.66
C VAL A 50 -2.76 -7.52 9.66
N GLU A 51 -3.42 -8.68 9.70
CA GLU A 51 -3.15 -9.79 8.79
C GLU A 51 -3.51 -9.46 7.33
N SER A 52 -4.67 -8.84 7.11
CA SER A 52 -5.10 -8.42 5.77
C SER A 52 -4.18 -7.34 5.17
N PHE A 53 -3.70 -6.41 6.01
CA PHE A 53 -2.75 -5.38 5.61
C PHE A 53 -1.39 -5.97 5.27
N LEU A 54 -0.87 -6.92 6.05
CA LEU A 54 0.39 -7.60 5.74
C LEU A 54 0.30 -8.41 4.44
N ALA A 55 -0.82 -9.09 4.20
CA ALA A 55 -1.05 -9.81 2.95
C ALA A 55 -1.12 -8.85 1.75
N TRP A 56 -1.79 -7.70 1.91
CA TRP A 56 -1.80 -6.64 0.90
C TRP A 56 -0.40 -6.07 0.67
N LYS A 57 0.34 -5.73 1.73
CA LYS A 57 1.70 -5.20 1.65
C LYS A 57 2.66 -6.16 0.96
N ALA A 58 2.55 -7.46 1.25
CA ALA A 58 3.36 -8.47 0.57
C ALA A 58 3.10 -8.51 -0.95
N LYS A 59 1.83 -8.41 -1.36
CA LYS A 59 1.47 -8.32 -2.80
C LYS A 59 1.95 -7.01 -3.42
N PHE A 60 1.77 -5.90 -2.72
CA PHE A 60 2.25 -4.59 -3.15
C PHE A 60 3.77 -4.57 -3.35
N ASP A 61 4.55 -5.09 -2.40
CA ASP A 61 6.00 -5.14 -2.49
C ASP A 61 6.51 -6.01 -3.67
N ILE A 62 5.74 -7.04 -4.04
CA ILE A 62 5.99 -7.88 -5.22
C ILE A 62 5.66 -7.11 -6.51
N GLU A 63 4.49 -6.48 -6.58
CA GLU A 63 4.00 -5.77 -7.77
C GLU A 63 4.80 -4.49 -8.07
N PHE A 64 5.12 -3.71 -7.04
CA PHE A 64 5.94 -2.49 -7.15
C PHE A 64 7.45 -2.79 -7.18
N GLY A 65 7.84 -4.05 -7.02
CA GLY A 65 9.23 -4.47 -7.17
C GLY A 65 10.19 -3.75 -6.24
N ALA A 66 9.74 -3.26 -5.07
CA ALA A 66 10.58 -2.48 -4.14
C ALA A 66 11.88 -3.22 -3.77
N LYS A 67 11.82 -4.55 -3.68
CA LYS A 67 13.02 -5.40 -3.50
C LYS A 67 13.95 -5.42 -4.71
N LYS A 68 13.39 -5.52 -5.93
CA LYS A 68 14.16 -5.57 -7.18
C LYS A 68 14.70 -4.19 -7.59
N MET A 69 14.02 -3.11 -7.20
CA MET A 69 14.49 -1.75 -7.39
C MET A 69 15.62 -1.44 -6.41
N GLN A 70 15.52 -1.85 -5.13
CA GLN A 70 16.63 -1.75 -4.18
C GLN A 70 17.87 -2.55 -4.59
N GLU A 71 17.72 -3.78 -5.10
CA GLU A 71 18.88 -4.57 -5.55
C GLU A 71 19.53 -4.00 -6.81
N ARG A 72 18.73 -3.58 -7.81
CA ARG A 72 19.27 -2.96 -9.02
C ARG A 72 19.88 -1.58 -8.78
N ASP A 73 19.31 -0.78 -7.88
CA ASP A 73 19.95 0.47 -7.46
C ASP A 73 21.29 0.17 -6.81
N LYS A 74 21.40 -0.82 -5.91
CA LYS A 74 22.67 -1.15 -5.26
C LYS A 74 23.76 -1.62 -6.22
N GLU A 75 23.42 -2.34 -7.29
CA GLU A 75 24.39 -2.83 -8.28
C GLU A 75 24.79 -1.78 -9.33
N THR A 76 23.90 -0.85 -9.68
CA THR A 76 24.14 0.12 -10.77
C THR A 76 24.41 1.55 -10.29
N ARG A 77 24.16 1.84 -9.01
CA ARG A 77 24.44 3.12 -8.39
C ARG A 77 25.92 3.20 -8.01
N LYS A 78 26.55 4.32 -8.38
CA LYS A 78 27.87 4.69 -7.84
C LYS A 78 27.78 4.70 -6.32
N LEU A 79 28.67 3.97 -5.64
CA LEU A 79 28.72 3.98 -4.18
C LEU A 79 28.81 5.42 -3.67
N THR A 80 28.05 5.72 -2.63
CA THR A 80 28.14 7.02 -1.97
C THR A 80 29.52 7.20 -1.33
N GLY A 81 29.94 8.45 -1.11
CA GLY A 81 31.22 8.74 -0.45
C GLY A 81 31.38 8.02 0.90
N ARG A 82 30.28 7.89 1.66
CA ARG A 82 30.24 7.13 2.92
C ARG A 82 30.47 5.62 2.71
N GLU A 83 29.87 5.03 1.69
CA GLU A 83 30.02 3.61 1.39
C GLU A 83 31.43 3.30 0.86
N LEU A 84 32.00 4.18 0.03
CA LEU A 84 33.40 4.09 -0.40
C LEU A 84 34.35 4.11 0.80
N PHE A 85 34.17 5.07 1.72
CA PHE A 85 35.00 5.22 2.91
C PHE A 85 34.94 3.99 3.85
N LEU A 86 33.77 3.34 3.95
CA LEU A 86 33.60 2.16 4.79
C LEU A 86 34.10 0.86 4.14
N THR A 87 34.06 0.78 2.80
CA THR A 87 34.46 -0.43 2.06
C THR A 87 35.96 -0.45 1.75
N ASP A 88 36.56 0.69 1.42
CA ASP A 88 37.98 0.78 1.08
C ASP A 88 38.83 1.13 2.31
N LYS A 89 39.37 0.08 2.95
CA LYS A 89 40.30 0.22 4.08
C LYS A 89 41.74 0.53 3.66
N THR A 90 42.06 0.40 2.38
CA THR A 90 43.42 0.60 1.87
C THR A 90 43.83 2.07 1.88
N LEU A 91 42.83 2.97 1.79
CA LEU A 91 43.01 4.41 1.90
C LEU A 91 43.55 4.83 3.29
N ASN A 92 43.09 4.18 4.37
CA ASN A 92 43.55 4.45 5.73
C ASN A 92 45.04 4.12 5.90
N GLU A 93 45.50 3.05 5.24
CA GLU A 93 46.90 2.61 5.30
C GLU A 93 47.82 3.51 4.47
N SER A 94 47.34 4.03 3.33
CA SER A 94 48.09 4.99 2.53
C SER A 94 48.15 6.39 3.15
N ASP A 95 47.07 6.86 3.76
CA ASP A 95 47.03 8.18 4.41
C ASP A 95 47.96 8.22 5.62
N LEU A 96 48.01 7.14 6.42
CA LEU A 96 48.97 7.02 7.53
C LEU A 96 50.41 7.15 7.08
N LYS A 97 50.76 6.56 5.94
CA LYS A 97 52.11 6.64 5.36
C LYS A 97 52.43 8.03 4.81
N PHE A 98 51.43 8.72 4.25
CA PHE A 98 51.60 10.06 3.71
C PHE A 98 51.77 11.13 4.82
N LEU A 99 51.04 10.96 5.94
CA LEU A 99 51.18 11.77 7.15
C LEU A 99 52.53 11.54 7.87
N GLU A 100 53.14 10.36 7.72
CA GLU A 100 54.44 10.03 8.33
C GLU A 100 55.62 10.61 7.53
N ASP A 101 55.52 10.71 6.19
CA ASP A 101 56.60 11.20 5.30
C ASP A 101 56.56 12.74 5.10
N GLY A 102 55.37 13.35 5.16
CA GLY A 102 55.17 14.80 5.09
C GLY A 102 54.78 15.36 6.45
N GLY A 103 55.77 15.71 7.27
CA GLY A 103 55.61 16.13 8.67
C GLY A 103 54.85 17.44 8.97
N ASP A 104 53.80 17.76 8.22
CA ASP A 104 52.86 18.83 8.54
C ASP A 104 51.42 18.30 8.45
N SER A 105 50.89 17.86 9.59
CA SER A 105 49.47 17.53 9.72
C SER A 105 48.68 18.85 9.68
N ILE A 106 48.19 19.25 8.51
CA ILE A 106 47.26 20.37 8.38
C ILE A 106 45.99 19.98 9.14
N LYS A 107 45.86 20.45 10.39
CA LYS A 107 44.68 20.24 11.21
C LYS A 107 43.58 21.16 10.69
N VAL A 108 42.57 20.59 10.07
CA VAL A 108 41.34 21.31 9.74
C VAL A 108 40.61 21.56 11.05
N ASP A 109 40.43 22.83 11.41
CA ASP A 109 39.64 23.21 12.58
C ASP A 109 38.15 23.16 12.21
N GLU A 110 37.48 22.10 12.66
CA GLU A 110 36.04 21.86 12.41
C GLU A 110 35.15 23.00 12.94
N SER A 111 35.62 23.80 13.91
CA SER A 111 34.86 24.96 14.41
C SER A 111 34.68 26.05 13.37
N LEU A 112 35.54 26.13 12.34
CA LEU A 112 35.38 27.05 11.21
C LEU A 112 34.16 26.73 10.31
N PHE A 113 33.61 25.52 10.40
CA PHE A 113 32.49 25.05 9.58
C PHE A 113 31.18 24.91 10.35
N GLN A 114 31.15 25.21 11.66
CA GLN A 114 29.94 25.14 12.49
C GLN A 114 28.84 26.09 11.99
N ASP A 115 29.20 27.28 11.50
CA ASP A 115 28.25 28.25 10.94
C ASP A 115 27.59 27.76 9.63
N LEU A 116 28.14 26.71 9.00
CA LEU A 116 27.62 26.13 7.76
C LEU A 116 26.54 25.06 8.03
N GLU A 117 26.49 24.47 9.23
CA GLU A 117 25.41 23.54 9.63
C GLU A 117 24.11 24.27 9.99
N GLU A 118 24.18 25.56 10.37
CA GLU A 118 23.01 26.41 10.60
C GLU A 118 22.47 27.03 9.29
N LEU A 119 23.24 26.95 8.20
CA LEU A 119 22.77 27.27 6.86
C LEU A 119 21.86 26.14 6.39
N ASP A 120 20.56 26.33 6.61
CA ASP A 120 19.49 25.43 6.14
C ASP A 120 19.50 25.30 4.61
N LEU A 121 20.36 24.41 4.10
CA LEU A 121 20.49 24.10 2.67
C LEU A 121 19.27 23.31 2.13
N ASP A 122 18.26 23.04 2.96
CA ASP A 122 16.95 22.53 2.55
C ASP A 122 15.97 23.66 2.17
N ALA A 123 16.37 24.94 2.25
CA ALA A 123 15.60 26.01 1.62
C ALA A 123 15.67 25.88 0.10
N GLU A 124 14.57 25.41 -0.50
CA GLU A 124 14.24 25.44 -1.95
C GLU A 124 14.22 26.88 -2.52
N ASP A 125 15.21 27.72 -2.23
CA ASP A 125 15.33 29.07 -2.76
C ASP A 125 16.56 29.17 -3.67
N ALA A 126 16.58 28.31 -4.70
CA ALA A 126 17.31 28.61 -5.92
C ALA A 126 16.50 29.68 -6.67
N LEU A 127 16.80 30.92 -6.31
CA LEU A 127 16.48 32.15 -7.00
C LEU A 127 16.47 31.93 -8.52
N ASP A 128 15.32 32.20 -9.12
CA ASP A 128 15.12 32.32 -10.57
C ASP A 128 15.95 33.53 -11.04
N ASP A 129 17.21 33.28 -11.40
CA ASP A 129 18.10 34.23 -12.07
C ASP A 129 17.66 34.36 -13.53
N ASP A 130 16.55 35.08 -13.77
CA ASP A 130 16.25 35.62 -15.09
C ASP A 130 17.13 36.85 -15.34
N SER A 131 18.34 36.59 -15.80
CA SER A 131 19.17 37.54 -16.52
C SER A 131 19.66 36.90 -17.81
N SER A 132 18.88 37.02 -18.90
CA SER A 132 19.32 37.71 -20.13
C SER A 132 18.24 37.82 -21.20
#